data_AF-A0A2H3IK41-F1
#
_entry.id   AF-A0A2H3IK41-F1
#
_cell.length_a   1.000
_cell.length_b   1.000
_cell.length_c   1.000
_cell.angle_alpha   90.00
_cell.angle_beta   90.00
_cell.angle_gamma   90.00
#
_symmetry.space_group_name_H-M   'P 1'
#
loop_
_entity.id
_entity.type
_entity.pdbx_description
1 polymer ?
#
loop_
_entity_poly.entity_id
_entity_poly.type
_entity_poly.pdbx_seq_one_letter_code
_entity_poly.pdbx_strand_id
1 'polypeptide(L)'
;MAMHMGLHLDPDHLGEMNELQKQIRRRLWYTILEMNAQAALDSGMSPMIHDGDYNTQPPSNVSDRDLLHTTGQQQEEEALDGLFKSSNQSSIQSILAESLPLRLEVTRLINSLQDEPTYDHILTIGKKLALASGEATANLDRATSRINDLPARQFAQSHCSHLIRRFTLCLHFVYAIKSKRNPLYSHSQRVCLEAALDIISLLDDNLYGRLLLSGGGMFRDISTRAAILIFLELSPDAEAEVSSLTKRRYREHQGLLLQYAQRLVQYAEDRIREGETSVKTYVYLRLMMAHAEARFEDSSFTENDMKEILREGFDKCQTMLKNRLANVNKINVYDDSWTLNEANDTSYSEFQTDNLGIANEVNIDFDFLSDQLPSQWMDQNWF
;
A
#
# COMPACT_ATOMS: atom_id res chain seq x y z
N MET A 1 4.45 25.76 -8.36
CA MET A 1 3.16 26.48 -8.47
C MET A 1 2.52 26.78 -7.11
N ALA A 2 2.22 25.80 -6.26
CA ALA A 2 1.56 26.02 -4.97
C ALA A 2 2.25 27.03 -4.03
N MET A 3 3.58 26.92 -3.86
CA MET A 3 4.34 27.88 -3.06
C MET A 3 4.32 29.30 -3.65
N HIS A 4 4.32 29.43 -4.99
CA HIS A 4 4.21 30.75 -5.63
C HIS A 4 2.85 31.41 -5.38
N MET A 5 1.78 30.61 -5.21
CA MET A 5 0.45 31.07 -4.78
C MET A 5 0.37 31.33 -3.25
N GLY A 6 1.49 31.19 -2.54
CA GLY A 6 1.62 31.42 -1.10
C GLY A 6 0.96 30.36 -0.21
N LEU A 7 0.59 29.16 -0.72
CA LEU A 7 -0.18 28.18 0.07
C LEU A 7 0.57 27.65 1.32
N HIS A 8 1.90 27.73 1.29
CA HIS A 8 2.81 27.43 2.41
C HIS A 8 2.82 28.48 3.53
N LEU A 9 2.16 29.63 3.29
CA LEU A 9 2.00 30.68 4.27
C LEU A 9 0.61 30.57 4.91
N ASP A 10 0.58 30.57 6.24
CA ASP A 10 -0.67 30.51 6.98
C ASP A 10 -1.55 31.72 6.63
N PRO A 11 -2.84 31.50 6.30
CA PRO A 11 -3.73 32.57 5.91
C PRO A 11 -4.00 33.61 7.01
N ASP A 12 -3.73 33.33 8.29
CA ASP A 12 -3.83 34.33 9.37
C ASP A 12 -2.72 35.40 9.27
N HIS A 13 -1.65 35.14 8.53
CA HIS A 13 -0.59 36.10 8.23
C HIS A 13 -0.76 36.78 6.86
N LEU A 14 -1.82 36.43 6.12
CA LEU A 14 -2.16 37.03 4.84
C LEU A 14 -3.19 38.16 5.05
N GLY A 15 -3.49 38.92 3.99
CA GLY A 15 -4.51 39.98 4.03
C GLY A 15 -5.92 39.44 4.34
N GLU A 16 -6.91 40.34 4.31
CA GLU A 16 -8.29 39.99 4.68
C GLU A 16 -8.84 38.81 3.86
N MET A 17 -9.30 37.78 4.57
CA MET A 17 -9.80 36.54 4.01
C MET A 17 -10.85 35.96 4.96
N ASN A 18 -11.96 35.44 4.44
CA ASN A 18 -12.98 34.83 5.31
C ASN A 18 -12.55 33.44 5.81
N GLU A 19 -13.14 32.97 6.90
CA GLU A 19 -12.72 31.71 7.53
C GLU A 19 -12.84 30.50 6.61
N LEU A 20 -13.85 30.46 5.74
CA LEU A 20 -13.99 29.39 4.74
C LEU A 20 -12.78 29.34 3.80
N GLN A 21 -12.38 30.49 3.24
CA GLN A 21 -11.22 30.61 2.34
C GLN A 21 -9.92 30.24 3.06
N LYS A 22 -9.76 30.65 4.33
CA LYS A 22 -8.60 30.24 5.15
C LYS A 22 -8.53 28.72 5.29
N GLN A 23 -9.65 28.09 5.63
CA GLN A 23 -9.72 26.63 5.76
C GLN A 23 -9.45 25.93 4.43
N ILE A 24 -10.03 26.40 3.32
CA ILE A 24 -9.75 25.85 1.99
C ILE A 24 -8.26 25.94 1.65
N ARG A 25 -7.58 27.06 1.93
CA ARG A 25 -6.12 27.18 1.74
C ARG A 25 -5.34 26.18 2.58
N ARG A 26 -5.64 26.05 3.87
CA ARG A 26 -5.00 25.08 4.78
C ARG A 26 -5.18 23.65 4.26
N ARG A 27 -6.41 23.29 3.86
CA ARG A 27 -6.71 21.97 3.30
C ARG A 27 -5.98 21.72 1.98
N LEU A 28 -5.93 22.69 1.06
CA LEU A 28 -5.15 22.53 -0.18
C LEU A 28 -3.66 22.29 0.12
N TRP A 29 -3.08 23.05 1.05
CA TRP A 29 -1.69 22.91 1.41
C TRP A 29 -1.39 21.53 2.03
N TYR A 30 -2.20 21.09 3.00
CA TYR A 30 -1.97 19.79 3.64
C TYR A 30 -2.20 18.61 2.69
N THR A 31 -3.06 18.73 1.68
CA THR A 31 -3.15 17.74 0.59
C THR A 31 -1.85 17.66 -0.20
N ILE A 32 -1.22 18.79 -0.50
CA ILE A 32 0.07 18.83 -1.20
C ILE A 32 1.17 18.20 -0.34
N LEU A 33 1.20 18.50 0.96
CA LEU A 33 2.15 17.90 1.87
C LEU A 33 1.97 16.38 1.98
N GLU A 34 0.72 15.91 1.99
CA GLU A 34 0.41 14.47 1.98
C GLU A 34 0.95 13.82 0.70
N MET A 35 0.66 14.40 -0.47
CA MET A 35 1.20 13.91 -1.75
C MET A 35 2.73 13.92 -1.76
N ASN A 36 3.38 14.94 -1.20
CA ASN A 36 4.84 15.01 -1.08
C ASN A 36 5.40 13.87 -0.21
N ALA A 37 4.77 13.58 0.94
CA ALA A 37 5.20 12.48 1.81
C ALA A 37 5.05 11.11 1.12
N GLN A 38 3.91 10.87 0.46
CA GLN A 38 3.67 9.61 -0.25
C GLN A 38 4.61 9.45 -1.45
N ALA A 39 4.80 10.49 -2.25
CA ALA A 39 5.70 10.45 -3.40
C ALA A 39 7.16 10.23 -2.99
N ALA A 40 7.61 10.83 -1.88
CA ALA A 40 8.94 10.59 -1.33
C ALA A 40 9.12 9.12 -0.89
N LEU A 41 8.09 8.55 -0.25
CA LEU A 41 8.10 7.14 0.15
C LEU A 41 8.10 6.20 -1.07
N ASP A 42 7.32 6.50 -2.10
CA ASP A 42 7.21 5.71 -3.34
C ASP A 42 8.52 5.74 -4.15
N SER A 43 9.13 6.91 -4.27
CA SER A 43 10.35 7.10 -5.07
C SER A 43 11.64 6.72 -4.34
N GLY A 44 11.59 6.42 -3.04
CA GLY A 44 12.80 6.19 -2.25
C GLY A 44 13.66 7.46 -2.11
N MET A 45 13.06 8.65 -2.19
CA MET A 45 13.75 9.93 -2.14
C MET A 45 13.45 10.70 -0.85
N SER A 46 14.30 11.66 -0.51
CA SER A 46 13.97 12.64 0.54
C SER A 46 12.76 13.48 0.10
N PRO A 47 11.82 13.81 1.01
CA PRO A 47 10.73 14.72 0.70
C PRO A 47 11.23 16.07 0.19
N MET A 48 10.54 16.63 -0.79
CA MET A 48 10.89 17.92 -1.38
C MET A 48 10.59 19.08 -0.44
N ILE A 49 9.51 18.95 0.35
CA ILE A 49 9.06 19.94 1.34
C ILE A 49 9.30 19.38 2.74
N HIS A 50 10.00 20.14 3.56
CA HIS A 50 10.34 19.84 4.95
C HIS A 50 9.44 20.63 5.90
N ASP A 51 9.40 20.21 7.16
CA ASP A 51 8.55 20.82 8.19
C ASP A 51 8.87 22.31 8.44
N GLY A 52 10.11 22.74 8.17
CA GLY A 52 10.54 24.14 8.29
C GLY A 52 10.22 25.03 7.09
N ASP A 53 9.71 24.47 5.98
CA ASP A 53 9.51 25.20 4.72
C ASP A 53 8.14 25.92 4.64
N TYR A 54 7.28 25.75 5.65
CA TYR A 54 5.94 26.32 5.72
C TYR A 54 5.56 26.70 7.15
N ASN A 55 4.61 27.62 7.32
CA ASN A 55 4.04 27.96 8.63
C ASN A 55 2.52 27.75 8.72
N THR A 56 1.90 27.25 7.64
CA THR A 56 0.48 26.90 7.58
C THR A 56 0.07 25.92 8.68
N GLN A 57 -0.86 26.34 9.52
CA GLN A 57 -1.41 25.53 10.60
C GLN A 57 -2.27 24.37 10.06
N PRO A 58 -2.37 23.25 10.79
CA PRO A 58 -3.23 22.14 10.43
C PRO A 58 -4.68 22.57 10.15
N PRO A 59 -5.37 21.95 9.18
CA PRO A 59 -6.76 22.27 8.90
C PRO A 59 -7.64 21.91 10.10
N SER A 60 -8.51 22.85 10.47
CA SER A 60 -9.44 22.64 11.57
C SER A 60 -10.53 21.66 11.18
N ASN A 61 -11.08 20.99 12.17
CA ASN A 61 -12.09 19.98 11.98
C ASN A 61 -13.52 20.54 11.91
N VAL A 62 -13.75 21.48 10.99
CA VAL A 62 -15.02 22.20 10.85
C VAL A 62 -15.64 21.91 9.48
N SER A 63 -16.96 21.71 9.41
CA SER A 63 -17.69 21.48 8.17
C SER A 63 -17.78 22.76 7.33
N ASP A 64 -17.80 22.62 6.00
CA ASP A 64 -17.96 23.76 5.09
C ASP A 64 -19.30 24.46 5.29
N ARG A 65 -20.35 23.69 5.65
CA ARG A 65 -21.67 24.24 5.99
C ARG A 65 -21.58 25.18 7.19
N ASP A 66 -20.89 24.76 8.25
CA ASP A 66 -20.73 25.55 9.49
C ASP A 66 -19.94 26.85 9.23
N LEU A 67 -18.93 26.79 8.35
CA LEU A 67 -18.15 27.96 7.93
C LEU A 67 -18.98 28.93 7.08
N LEU A 68 -19.86 28.42 6.21
CA LEU A 68 -20.78 29.24 5.41
C LEU A 68 -21.80 29.97 6.29
N HIS A 69 -22.37 29.29 7.30
CA HIS A 69 -23.31 29.90 8.25
C HIS A 69 -22.69 31.04 9.06
N THR A 70 -21.39 30.95 9.36
CA THR A 70 -20.66 31.99 10.12
C THR A 70 -20.33 33.22 9.26
N THR A 71 -20.31 33.08 7.92
CA THR A 71 -19.89 34.15 6.99
C THR A 71 -21.05 35.05 6.53
N GLY A 72 -22.25 34.92 7.12
CA GLY A 72 -23.40 35.82 6.88
C GLY A 72 -24.09 35.67 5.51
N GLN A 73 -23.77 34.62 4.75
CA GLN A 73 -24.49 34.27 3.52
C GLN A 73 -25.76 33.49 3.87
N GLN A 74 -26.82 34.22 4.26
CA GLN A 74 -28.18 33.66 4.33
C GLN A 74 -28.98 34.12 3.12
N GLN A 75 -29.47 33.18 2.31
CA GLN A 75 -30.88 33.07 1.93
C GLN A 75 -31.11 31.78 1.11
N GLU A 76 -32.19 31.07 1.45
CA GLU A 76 -32.80 29.94 0.70
C GLU A 76 -32.16 28.55 0.79
N GLU A 77 -32.05 27.95 1.98
CA GLU A 77 -32.00 26.47 2.05
C GLU A 77 -32.54 25.88 3.37
N GLU A 78 -33.41 26.58 4.09
CA GLU A 78 -33.94 26.11 5.38
C GLU A 78 -35.10 25.09 5.28
N ALA A 79 -35.48 24.62 4.09
CA ALA A 79 -36.68 23.80 3.92
C ALA A 79 -36.46 22.30 3.65
N LEU A 80 -35.23 21.78 3.54
CA LEU A 80 -35.05 20.37 3.14
C LEU A 80 -33.83 19.65 3.71
N ASP A 81 -33.40 19.88 4.96
CA ASP A 81 -32.32 19.01 5.49
C ASP A 81 -32.26 18.85 7.01
N GLY A 82 -33.35 18.32 7.59
CA GLY A 82 -33.38 17.93 9.01
C GLY A 82 -32.49 16.72 9.35
N LEU A 83 -31.85 16.07 8.36
CA LEU A 83 -31.12 14.80 8.54
C LEU A 83 -29.59 14.93 8.62
N PHE A 84 -29.01 16.07 8.22
CA PHE A 84 -27.55 16.29 8.19
C PHE A 84 -27.09 17.40 9.16
N LYS A 85 -27.81 17.61 10.26
CA LYS A 85 -27.39 18.56 11.30
C LYS A 85 -26.11 18.06 11.98
N SER A 86 -25.05 18.86 11.81
CA SER A 86 -23.88 19.01 12.69
C SER A 86 -23.33 17.70 13.25
N SER A 87 -22.54 16.99 12.47
CA SER A 87 -21.58 16.05 13.04
C SER A 87 -20.21 16.71 12.98
N ASN A 88 -19.63 16.95 14.16
CA ASN A 88 -18.20 17.22 14.35
C ASN A 88 -17.41 15.99 13.86
N GLN A 89 -17.41 15.75 12.55
CA GLN A 89 -16.75 14.63 11.90
C GLN A 89 -15.26 14.93 11.87
N SER A 90 -14.41 14.09 12.44
CA SER A 90 -12.96 14.15 12.27
C SER A 90 -12.61 13.98 10.79
N SER A 91 -12.26 15.08 10.12
CA SER A 91 -11.68 15.10 8.79
C SER A 91 -10.40 14.27 8.82
N ILE A 92 -10.32 13.30 7.91
CA ILE A 92 -9.13 12.47 7.74
C ILE A 92 -7.89 13.31 7.48
N GLN A 93 -8.07 14.48 6.86
CA GLN A 93 -6.97 15.38 6.65
C GLN A 93 -6.39 15.94 7.96
N SER A 94 -7.21 16.25 8.96
CA SER A 94 -6.73 16.68 10.28
C SER A 94 -5.98 15.54 10.97
N ILE A 95 -6.48 14.30 10.86
CA ILE A 95 -5.82 13.10 11.38
C ILE A 95 -4.45 12.86 10.70
N LEU A 96 -4.40 12.96 9.37
CA LEU A 96 -3.15 12.80 8.62
C LEU A 96 -2.15 13.92 8.92
N ALA A 97 -2.64 15.15 9.13
CA ALA A 97 -1.82 16.31 9.49
C ALA A 97 -1.08 16.10 10.82
N GLU A 98 -1.71 15.49 11.82
CA GLU A 98 -1.09 15.21 13.13
C GLU A 98 0.14 14.30 13.01
N SER A 99 0.08 13.28 12.15
CA SER A 99 1.19 12.32 11.95
C SER A 99 2.20 12.74 10.88
N LEU A 100 1.91 13.80 10.12
CA LEU A 100 2.69 14.18 8.94
C LEU A 100 4.16 14.49 9.24
N PRO A 101 4.53 15.29 10.27
CA PRO A 101 5.93 15.60 10.54
C PRO A 101 6.77 14.34 10.81
N LEU A 102 6.21 13.37 11.55
CA LEU A 102 6.85 12.07 11.81
C LEU A 102 7.00 11.25 10.53
N ARG A 103 6.00 11.25 9.65
CA ARG A 103 6.06 10.55 8.36
C ARG A 103 7.12 11.15 7.42
N LEU A 104 7.27 12.47 7.42
CA LEU A 104 8.37 13.16 6.71
C LEU A 104 9.74 12.86 7.33
N GLU A 105 9.82 12.72 8.65
CA GLU A 105 11.05 12.30 9.33
C GLU A 105 11.44 10.87 8.97
N VAL A 106 10.46 9.94 8.94
CA VAL A 106 10.66 8.55 8.50
C VAL A 106 11.19 8.48 7.08
N THR A 107 10.59 9.19 6.12
CA THR A 107 11.08 9.16 4.73
C THR A 107 12.50 9.69 4.60
N ARG A 108 12.85 10.76 5.31
CA ARG A 108 14.24 11.22 5.35
C ARG A 108 15.19 10.19 5.94
N LEU A 109 14.78 9.52 7.01
CA LEU A 109 15.59 8.54 7.71
C LEU A 109 15.90 7.33 6.82
N ILE A 110 14.89 6.75 6.17
CA ILE A 110 15.05 5.54 5.37
C ILE A 110 15.66 5.81 3.99
N ASN A 111 15.53 7.04 3.48
CA ASN A 111 16.09 7.45 2.18
C ASN A 111 17.38 8.29 2.32
N SER A 112 18.00 8.27 3.50
CA SER A 112 19.26 8.96 3.73
C SER A 112 20.40 8.29 2.95
N LEU A 113 21.16 9.08 2.18
CA LEU A 113 22.38 8.64 1.50
C LEU A 113 23.62 8.63 2.41
N GLN A 114 23.46 9.07 3.67
CA GLN A 114 24.51 9.03 4.68
C GLN A 114 24.57 7.65 5.34
N ASP A 115 25.27 7.55 6.47
CA ASP A 115 25.39 6.30 7.22
C ASP A 115 24.02 5.67 7.56
N GLU A 116 23.99 4.33 7.53
CA GLU A 116 22.80 3.56 7.88
C GLU A 116 22.34 3.94 9.31
N PRO A 117 21.05 4.29 9.50
CA PRO A 117 20.57 4.70 10.82
C PRO A 117 20.73 3.55 11.82
N THR A 118 21.20 3.86 13.02
CA THR A 118 21.31 2.85 14.08
C THR A 118 19.94 2.21 14.38
N TYR A 119 19.93 0.93 14.73
CA TYR A 119 18.67 0.24 15.03
C TYR A 119 17.90 0.88 16.20
N ASP A 120 18.59 1.42 17.21
CA ASP A 120 17.96 2.14 18.32
C ASP A 120 17.21 3.40 17.85
N HIS A 121 17.76 4.11 16.87
CA HIS A 121 17.10 5.25 16.24
C HIS A 121 15.83 4.81 15.50
N ILE A 122 15.88 3.70 14.77
CA ILE A 122 14.73 3.09 14.08
C ILE A 122 13.63 2.73 15.07
N LEU A 123 13.98 2.12 16.21
CA LEU A 123 13.02 1.78 17.28
C LEU A 123 12.40 3.04 17.90
N THR A 124 13.21 4.07 18.15
CA THR A 124 12.73 5.34 18.73
C THR A 124 11.72 6.03 17.82
N ILE A 125 12.02 6.17 16.53
CA ILE A 125 11.09 6.76 15.56
C ILE A 125 9.86 5.86 15.36
N GLY A 126 10.05 4.54 15.28
CA GLY A 126 8.95 3.58 15.17
C GLY A 126 7.96 3.68 16.33
N LYS A 127 8.45 3.85 17.56
CA LYS A 127 7.59 4.05 18.74
C LYS A 127 6.78 5.35 18.64
N LYS A 128 7.40 6.46 18.23
CA LYS A 128 6.69 7.74 18.02
C LYS A 128 5.61 7.60 16.95
N LEU A 129 5.94 6.96 15.83
CA LEU A 129 5.02 6.71 14.73
C LEU A 129 3.83 5.83 15.18
N ALA A 130 4.09 4.76 15.92
CA ALA A 130 3.04 3.87 16.43
C ALA A 130 2.06 4.60 17.37
N LEU A 131 2.56 5.47 18.25
CA LEU A 131 1.71 6.28 19.13
C LEU A 131 0.82 7.25 18.33
N ALA A 132 1.40 8.00 17.38
CA ALA A 132 0.64 8.91 16.53
C ALA A 132 -0.38 8.18 15.66
N SER A 133 -0.01 7.01 15.13
CA SER A 133 -0.90 6.16 14.33
C SER A 133 -2.05 5.60 15.16
N GLY A 134 -1.78 5.14 16.38
CA GLY A 134 -2.79 4.62 17.29
C GLY A 134 -3.81 5.68 17.71
N GLU A 135 -3.35 6.91 17.97
CA GLU A 135 -4.23 8.05 18.24
C GLU A 135 -5.10 8.40 17.03
N ALA A 136 -4.49 8.44 15.84
CA ALA A 136 -5.19 8.65 14.57
C ALA A 136 -6.30 7.61 14.33
N THR A 137 -6.00 6.32 14.50
CA THR A 137 -6.99 5.23 14.37
C THR A 137 -8.08 5.33 15.44
N ALA A 138 -7.72 5.61 16.70
CA ALA A 138 -8.71 5.75 17.77
C ALA A 138 -9.66 6.96 17.56
N ASN A 139 -9.15 8.06 16.99
CA ASN A 139 -9.96 9.21 16.59
C ASN A 139 -10.96 8.81 15.49
N LEU A 140 -10.46 8.06 14.51
CA LEU A 140 -11.22 7.58 13.36
C LEU A 140 -12.35 6.62 13.77
N ASP A 141 -12.08 5.69 14.68
CA ASP A 141 -13.07 4.72 15.21
C ASP A 141 -14.15 5.42 16.04
N ARG A 142 -13.74 6.33 16.93
CA ARG A 142 -14.67 7.12 17.76
C ARG A 142 -15.65 7.95 16.95
N ALA A 143 -15.20 8.45 15.81
CA ALA A 143 -16.05 9.23 14.95
C ALA A 143 -17.08 8.32 14.22
N THR A 144 -16.77 7.03 14.03
CA THR A 144 -17.54 6.07 13.20
C THR A 144 -18.66 5.38 13.96
N SER A 145 -18.52 5.20 15.27
CA SER A 145 -19.56 4.61 16.12
C SER A 145 -20.86 5.42 16.25
N ARG A 146 -20.97 6.60 15.61
CA ARG A 146 -22.05 7.57 15.85
C ARG A 146 -23.17 7.59 14.81
N ILE A 147 -23.02 6.99 13.61
CA ILE A 147 -24.02 6.99 12.53
C ILE A 147 -23.83 5.72 11.68
N ASN A 148 -24.93 5.11 11.18
CA ASN A 148 -24.90 3.95 10.27
C ASN A 148 -23.87 4.12 9.14
N ASP A 149 -23.07 3.07 8.91
CA ASP A 149 -21.95 2.96 7.98
C ASP A 149 -22.19 3.62 6.60
N LEU A 150 -21.76 4.86 6.42
CA LEU A 150 -21.69 5.46 5.08
C LEU A 150 -20.46 4.88 4.35
N PRO A 151 -20.61 4.31 3.13
CA PRO A 151 -19.50 3.72 2.37
C PRO A 151 -18.32 4.68 2.15
N ALA A 152 -18.59 5.98 1.94
CA ALA A 152 -17.56 7.00 1.77
C ALA A 152 -16.67 7.15 3.01
N ARG A 153 -17.24 6.93 4.20
CA ARG A 153 -16.53 7.02 5.46
C ARG A 153 -15.59 5.83 5.62
N GLN A 154 -16.10 4.62 5.46
CA GLN A 154 -15.29 3.38 5.54
C GLN A 154 -14.11 3.44 4.57
N PHE A 155 -14.36 3.84 3.31
CA PHE A 155 -13.29 4.04 2.33
C PHE A 155 -12.19 4.96 2.84
N ALA A 156 -12.59 6.08 3.42
CA ALA A 156 -11.68 7.11 3.85
C ALA A 156 -10.90 6.68 5.14
N GLN A 157 -11.51 5.84 6.00
CA GLN A 157 -10.82 5.15 7.09
C GLN A 157 -9.74 4.18 6.56
N SER A 158 -10.13 3.30 5.64
CA SER A 158 -9.23 2.35 4.98
C SER A 158 -8.08 3.07 4.28
N HIS A 159 -8.37 4.21 3.64
CA HIS A 159 -7.35 5.06 3.03
C HIS A 159 -6.38 5.64 4.07
N CYS A 160 -6.88 6.25 5.15
CA CYS A 160 -6.02 6.78 6.21
C CYS A 160 -5.13 5.70 6.84
N SER A 161 -5.72 4.53 7.15
CA SER A 161 -5.02 3.36 7.68
C SER A 161 -3.91 2.91 6.73
N HIS A 162 -4.22 2.77 5.45
CA HIS A 162 -3.24 2.43 4.41
C HIS A 162 -2.08 3.44 4.40
N LEU A 163 -2.38 4.74 4.23
CA LEU A 163 -1.35 5.78 4.10
C LEU A 163 -0.37 5.78 5.28
N ILE A 164 -0.86 5.60 6.50
CA ILE A 164 -0.02 5.61 7.71
C ILE A 164 0.80 4.32 7.84
N ARG A 165 0.18 3.15 7.65
CA ARG A 165 0.82 1.83 7.82
C ARG A 165 1.98 1.59 6.87
N ARG A 166 1.92 2.19 5.68
CA ARG A 166 3.03 2.18 4.73
C ARG A 166 4.35 2.66 5.33
N PHE A 167 4.33 3.73 6.13
CA PHE A 167 5.54 4.27 6.75
C PHE A 167 6.09 3.31 7.81
N THR A 168 5.22 2.72 8.63
CA THR A 168 5.60 1.71 9.62
C THR A 168 6.25 0.51 8.95
N LEU A 169 5.63 0.01 7.88
CA LEU A 169 6.15 -1.13 7.13
C LEU A 169 7.51 -0.80 6.53
N CYS A 170 7.65 0.32 5.82
CA CYS A 170 8.91 0.72 5.18
C CYS A 170 10.03 1.00 6.19
N LEU A 171 9.73 1.62 7.33
CA LEU A 171 10.72 1.91 8.40
C LEU A 171 11.38 0.63 8.93
N HIS A 172 10.59 -0.44 9.09
CA HIS A 172 11.06 -1.68 9.69
C HIS A 172 11.41 -2.77 8.66
N PHE A 173 11.10 -2.57 7.38
CA PHE A 173 11.18 -3.62 6.34
C PHE A 173 12.54 -4.33 6.28
N VAL A 174 13.64 -3.58 6.15
CA VAL A 174 14.98 -4.16 6.05
C VAL A 174 15.36 -4.92 7.32
N TYR A 175 14.98 -4.40 8.49
CA TYR A 175 15.24 -5.05 9.78
C TYR A 175 14.39 -6.29 10.01
N ALA A 176 13.14 -6.28 9.51
CA ALA A 176 12.28 -7.46 9.50
C ALA A 176 12.88 -8.59 8.66
N ILE A 177 13.50 -8.29 7.51
CA ILE A 177 14.24 -9.29 6.72
C ILE A 177 15.47 -9.78 7.49
N LYS A 178 16.25 -8.86 8.06
CA LYS A 178 17.46 -9.18 8.84
C LYS A 178 17.15 -10.04 10.09
N SER A 179 15.90 -10.08 10.58
CA SER A 179 15.54 -10.82 11.79
C SER A 179 15.75 -12.33 11.68
N LYS A 180 15.64 -12.89 10.47
CA LYS A 180 15.90 -14.31 10.21
C LYS A 180 17.34 -14.73 10.47
N ARG A 181 18.28 -13.79 10.37
CA ARG A 181 19.70 -14.01 10.66
C ARG A 181 20.08 -13.53 12.06
N ASN A 182 19.35 -12.55 12.59
CA ASN A 182 19.68 -11.92 13.85
C ASN A 182 18.43 -11.63 14.69
N PRO A 183 18.20 -12.38 15.78
CA PRO A 183 17.06 -12.19 16.69
C PRO A 183 16.96 -10.80 17.32
N LEU A 184 18.01 -9.98 17.29
CA LEU A 184 17.96 -8.58 17.71
C LEU A 184 16.81 -7.82 17.02
N TYR A 185 16.49 -8.18 15.78
CA TYR A 185 15.50 -7.49 14.96
C TYR A 185 14.07 -8.08 15.05
N SER A 186 13.80 -9.01 15.97
CA SER A 186 12.48 -9.63 16.12
C SER A 186 11.35 -8.64 16.40
N HIS A 187 11.64 -7.48 17.00
CA HIS A 187 10.65 -6.41 17.15
C HIS A 187 10.19 -5.87 15.78
N SER A 188 11.13 -5.60 14.87
CA SER A 188 10.80 -5.11 13.52
C SER A 188 10.05 -6.14 12.70
N GLN A 189 10.40 -7.42 12.81
CA GLN A 189 9.63 -8.52 12.21
C GLN A 189 8.17 -8.51 12.66
N ARG A 190 7.93 -8.44 13.97
CA ARG A 190 6.57 -8.40 14.53
C ARG A 190 5.77 -7.21 14.02
N VAL A 191 6.33 -6.00 14.12
CA VAL A 191 5.65 -4.77 13.69
C VAL A 191 5.35 -4.79 12.19
N CYS A 192 6.29 -5.27 11.36
CA CYS A 192 6.07 -5.43 9.93
C CYS A 192 5.00 -6.47 9.60
N LEU A 193 4.98 -7.60 10.31
CA LEU A 193 3.97 -8.65 10.11
C LEU A 193 2.57 -8.13 10.47
N GLU A 194 2.41 -7.48 11.62
CA GLU A 194 1.12 -6.88 12.02
C GLU A 194 0.65 -5.85 10.98
N ALA A 195 1.55 -4.95 10.54
CA ALA A 195 1.23 -3.99 9.49
C ALA A 195 0.84 -4.66 8.17
N ALA A 196 1.54 -5.73 7.77
CA ALA A 196 1.24 -6.50 6.56
C ALA A 196 -0.15 -7.13 6.63
N LEU A 197 -0.49 -7.80 7.73
CA LEU A 197 -1.82 -8.40 7.93
C LEU A 197 -2.94 -7.37 7.87
N ASP A 198 -2.71 -6.20 8.49
CA ASP A 198 -3.66 -5.09 8.46
C ASP A 198 -3.80 -4.43 7.08
N ILE A 199 -2.78 -4.52 6.23
CA ILE A 199 -2.87 -4.05 4.83
C ILE A 199 -3.66 -5.07 3.99
N ILE A 200 -3.44 -6.37 4.20
CA ILE A 200 -4.16 -7.42 3.47
C ILE A 200 -5.64 -7.45 3.85
N SER A 201 -6.00 -7.16 5.11
CA SER A 201 -7.41 -7.06 5.53
C SER A 201 -8.18 -5.93 4.83
N LEU A 202 -7.49 -4.92 4.28
CA LEU A 202 -8.13 -3.88 3.46
C LEU A 202 -8.69 -4.42 2.13
N LEU A 203 -8.28 -5.62 1.70
CA LEU A 203 -8.87 -6.29 0.53
C LEU A 203 -10.32 -6.71 0.75
N ASP A 204 -10.76 -6.79 2.01
CA ASP A 204 -12.12 -7.18 2.39
C ASP A 204 -13.07 -5.97 2.44
N ASP A 205 -12.54 -4.74 2.28
CA ASP A 205 -13.34 -3.54 2.08
C ASP A 205 -13.88 -3.50 0.63
N ASN A 206 -15.21 -3.36 0.48
CA ASN A 206 -15.89 -3.36 -0.81
C ASN A 206 -15.45 -2.25 -1.78
N LEU A 207 -15.10 -1.06 -1.26
CA LEU A 207 -14.67 0.08 -2.08
C LEU A 207 -13.15 0.11 -2.16
N TYR A 208 -12.49 -0.01 -1.01
CA TYR A 208 -11.04 0.14 -0.94
C TYR A 208 -10.31 -1.08 -1.52
N GLY A 209 -10.85 -2.29 -1.36
CA GLY A 209 -10.34 -3.50 -2.01
C GLY A 209 -10.33 -3.38 -3.53
N ARG A 210 -11.32 -2.69 -4.14
CA ARG A 210 -11.32 -2.38 -5.58
C ARG A 210 -10.20 -1.44 -5.98
N LEU A 211 -9.86 -0.46 -5.13
CA LEU A 211 -8.72 0.43 -5.38
C LEU A 211 -7.39 -0.34 -5.28
N LEU A 212 -7.25 -1.26 -4.32
CA LEU A 212 -6.08 -2.15 -4.24
C LEU A 212 -5.99 -3.10 -5.45
N LEU A 213 -7.13 -3.54 -5.96
CA LEU A 213 -7.22 -4.43 -7.10
C LEU A 213 -6.96 -3.73 -8.44
N SER A 214 -7.36 -2.49 -8.63
CA SER A 214 -7.21 -1.78 -9.91
C SER A 214 -6.07 -0.75 -9.92
N GLY A 215 -5.63 -0.28 -8.76
CA GLY A 215 -4.65 0.81 -8.62
C GLY A 215 -3.20 0.40 -8.92
N GLY A 216 -2.41 1.32 -9.46
CA GLY A 216 -0.95 1.17 -9.58
C GLY A 216 -0.19 1.74 -8.38
N GLY A 217 1.14 1.79 -8.50
CA GLY A 217 2.04 2.42 -7.52
C GLY A 217 1.81 1.92 -6.10
N MET A 218 1.59 2.86 -5.17
CA MET A 218 1.42 2.57 -3.74
C MET A 218 0.41 1.46 -3.41
N PHE A 219 -0.67 1.32 -4.21
CA PHE A 219 -1.73 0.34 -3.96
C PHE A 219 -1.32 -1.09 -4.32
N ARG A 220 -0.44 -1.24 -5.32
CA ARG A 220 0.11 -2.53 -5.74
C ARG A 220 1.34 -2.87 -4.91
N ASP A 221 2.26 -1.93 -4.78
CA ASP A 221 3.62 -2.19 -4.28
C ASP A 221 3.61 -2.56 -2.79
N ILE A 222 2.70 -1.99 -2.00
CA ILE A 222 2.58 -2.32 -0.58
C ILE A 222 2.10 -3.76 -0.36
N SER A 223 1.20 -4.26 -1.21
CA SER A 223 0.71 -5.64 -1.17
C SER A 223 1.83 -6.63 -1.46
N THR A 224 2.73 -6.31 -2.39
CA THR A 224 3.93 -7.11 -2.65
C THR A 224 4.86 -7.16 -1.44
N ARG A 225 5.12 -6.02 -0.77
CA ARG A 225 5.95 -5.99 0.45
C ARG A 225 5.31 -6.77 1.60
N ALA A 226 3.99 -6.65 1.77
CA ALA A 226 3.23 -7.42 2.76
C ALA A 226 3.34 -8.94 2.50
N ALA A 227 3.26 -9.36 1.22
CA ALA A 227 3.43 -10.75 0.85
C ALA A 227 4.81 -11.30 1.21
N ILE A 228 5.89 -10.57 0.91
CA ILE A 228 7.26 -10.97 1.28
C ILE A 228 7.34 -11.23 2.79
N LEU A 229 6.80 -10.33 3.62
CA LEU A 229 6.84 -10.45 5.07
C LEU A 229 6.03 -11.64 5.60
N ILE A 230 4.85 -11.89 5.04
CA ILE A 230 4.01 -13.04 5.42
C ILE A 230 4.70 -14.36 5.06
N PHE A 231 5.27 -14.47 3.86
CA PHE A 231 6.00 -15.68 3.45
C PHE A 231 7.34 -15.85 4.16
N LEU A 232 8.00 -14.75 4.53
CA LEU A 232 9.17 -14.78 5.40
C LEU A 232 8.82 -15.36 6.77
N GLU A 233 7.68 -14.98 7.36
CA GLU A 233 7.21 -15.57 8.62
C GLU A 233 6.89 -17.06 8.50
N LEU A 234 6.31 -17.47 7.37
CA LEU A 234 6.04 -18.89 7.08
C LEU A 234 7.33 -19.73 6.88
N SER A 235 8.48 -19.07 6.70
CA SER A 235 9.79 -19.72 6.51
C SER A 235 10.41 -20.20 7.83
N PRO A 236 11.19 -21.30 7.81
CA PRO A 236 11.82 -21.89 9.01
C PRO A 236 12.64 -20.90 9.84
N ASP A 237 12.64 -21.10 11.16
CA ASP A 237 13.80 -20.75 11.98
C ASP A 237 14.69 -21.99 12.09
N ALA A 238 15.96 -21.87 11.71
CA ALA A 238 16.85 -23.01 11.45
C ALA A 238 17.19 -23.88 12.67
N GLU A 239 16.88 -23.46 13.90
CA GLU A 239 17.51 -24.03 15.10
C GLU A 239 16.59 -24.34 16.30
N ALA A 240 15.27 -24.23 16.16
CA ALA A 240 14.40 -24.41 17.32
C ALA A 240 14.05 -25.90 17.55
N GLU A 241 14.80 -26.60 18.43
CA GLU A 241 14.29 -27.79 19.11
C GLU A 241 13.13 -27.38 20.03
N VAL A 242 11.92 -27.32 19.48
CA VAL A 242 10.75 -26.84 20.21
C VAL A 242 9.95 -27.98 20.82
N SER A 243 9.53 -27.78 22.06
CA SER A 243 8.59 -28.67 22.76
C SER A 243 7.31 -28.91 21.96
N SER A 244 6.64 -30.05 22.18
CA SER A 244 5.40 -30.43 21.47
C SER A 244 4.31 -29.35 21.57
N LEU A 245 4.17 -28.70 22.73
CA LEU A 245 3.24 -27.59 22.94
C LEU A 245 3.59 -26.36 22.10
N THR A 246 4.88 -26.11 21.85
CA THR A 246 5.31 -24.97 21.04
C THR A 246 5.18 -25.27 19.56
N LYS A 247 5.44 -26.53 19.14
CA LYS A 247 5.12 -27.00 17.78
C LYS A 247 3.64 -26.84 17.46
N ARG A 248 2.74 -27.18 18.40
CA ARG A 248 1.29 -26.99 18.23
C ARG A 248 0.91 -25.52 18.04
N ARG A 249 1.37 -24.63 18.93
CA ARG A 249 1.10 -23.19 18.82
C ARG A 249 1.65 -22.59 17.53
N TYR A 250 2.83 -23.03 17.12
CA TYR A 250 3.44 -22.62 15.86
C TYR A 250 2.58 -23.04 14.66
N ARG A 251 2.08 -24.29 14.62
CA ARG A 251 1.16 -24.74 13.57
C ARG A 251 -0.15 -23.96 13.54
N GLU A 252 -0.75 -23.68 14.70
CA GLU A 252 -1.97 -22.86 14.78
C GLU A 252 -1.72 -21.46 14.20
N HIS A 253 -0.59 -20.84 14.54
CA HIS A 253 -0.19 -19.54 13.99
C HIS A 253 0.08 -19.61 12.46
N GLN A 254 0.83 -20.60 11.98
CA GLN A 254 1.08 -20.81 10.56
C GLN A 254 -0.20 -21.04 9.76
N GLY A 255 -1.17 -21.77 10.33
CA GLY A 255 -2.46 -22.00 9.67
C GLY A 255 -3.24 -20.71 9.42
N LEU A 256 -3.13 -19.72 10.31
CA LEU A 256 -3.71 -18.39 10.07
C LEU A 256 -2.95 -17.63 8.99
N LEU A 257 -1.61 -17.64 9.04
CA LEU A 257 -0.78 -16.97 8.02
C LEU A 257 -0.97 -17.56 6.62
N LEU A 258 -1.20 -18.86 6.51
CA LEU A 258 -1.52 -19.51 5.23
C LEU A 258 -2.81 -18.97 4.61
N GLN A 259 -3.82 -18.60 5.41
CA GLN A 259 -5.04 -17.99 4.88
C GLN A 259 -4.77 -16.62 4.25
N TYR A 260 -3.93 -15.81 4.90
CA TYR A 260 -3.49 -14.53 4.32
C TYR A 260 -2.63 -14.73 3.06
N ALA A 261 -1.76 -15.74 3.05
CA ALA A 261 -0.96 -16.10 1.88
C ALA A 261 -1.84 -16.57 0.69
N GLN A 262 -2.87 -17.38 0.94
CA GLN A 262 -3.86 -17.78 -0.07
C GLN A 262 -4.62 -16.56 -0.60
N ARG A 263 -5.03 -15.65 0.29
CA ARG A 263 -5.70 -14.40 -0.10
C ARG A 263 -4.81 -13.54 -1.02
N LEU A 264 -3.50 -13.52 -0.77
CA LEU A 264 -2.52 -12.82 -1.61
C LEU A 264 -2.34 -13.46 -2.99
N VAL A 265 -2.30 -14.79 -3.08
CA VAL A 265 -2.27 -15.49 -4.38
C VAL A 265 -3.54 -15.19 -5.17
N GLN A 266 -4.70 -15.25 -4.52
CA GLN A 266 -5.98 -14.91 -5.14
C GLN A 266 -6.01 -13.45 -5.60
N TYR A 267 -5.55 -12.52 -4.77
CA TYR A 267 -5.41 -11.11 -5.12
C TYR A 267 -4.56 -10.93 -6.38
N ALA A 268 -3.40 -11.57 -6.48
CA ALA A 268 -2.54 -11.48 -7.66
C ALA A 268 -3.18 -12.12 -8.91
N GLU A 269 -4.01 -13.14 -8.75
CA GLU A 269 -4.81 -13.67 -9.85
C GLU A 269 -5.87 -12.67 -10.33
N ASP A 270 -6.62 -12.09 -9.38
CA ASP A 270 -7.68 -11.13 -9.64
C ASP A 270 -7.10 -9.88 -10.32
N ARG A 271 -5.89 -9.44 -9.95
CA ARG A 271 -5.15 -8.37 -10.64
C ARG A 271 -4.99 -8.64 -12.14
N ILE A 272 -4.59 -9.86 -12.51
CA ILE A 272 -4.41 -10.26 -13.91
C ILE A 272 -5.77 -10.28 -14.63
N ARG A 273 -6.85 -10.65 -13.93
CA ARG A 273 -8.20 -10.61 -14.49
C ARG A 273 -8.67 -9.18 -14.76
N GLU A 274 -8.35 -8.24 -13.87
CA GLU A 274 -8.80 -6.85 -13.92
C GLU A 274 -7.95 -5.94 -14.81
N GLY A 275 -6.71 -6.29 -15.15
CA GLY A 275 -5.87 -5.30 -15.83
C GLY A 275 -4.43 -5.72 -16.03
N GLU A 276 -3.85 -6.32 -15.01
CA GLU A 276 -2.40 -6.55 -14.92
C GLU A 276 -1.92 -7.44 -16.08
N THR A 277 -0.87 -6.99 -16.74
CA THR A 277 -0.20 -7.73 -17.81
C THR A 277 1.02 -8.50 -17.30
N SER A 278 1.62 -8.02 -16.21
CA SER A 278 2.72 -8.70 -15.54
C SER A 278 2.20 -9.93 -14.79
N VAL A 279 2.74 -11.09 -15.15
CA VAL A 279 2.41 -12.38 -14.52
C VAL A 279 3.36 -12.73 -13.38
N LYS A 280 4.48 -11.99 -13.23
CA LYS A 280 5.58 -12.29 -12.31
C LYS A 280 5.06 -12.45 -10.88
N THR A 281 4.35 -11.45 -10.36
CA THR A 281 3.84 -11.43 -8.99
C THR A 281 2.99 -12.66 -8.70
N TYR A 282 2.05 -13.00 -9.59
CA TYR A 282 1.20 -14.18 -9.41
C TYR A 282 2.00 -15.49 -9.39
N VAL A 283 2.91 -15.67 -10.35
CA VAL A 283 3.72 -16.89 -10.46
C VAL A 283 4.63 -17.05 -9.24
N TYR A 284 5.27 -15.97 -8.76
CA TYR A 284 6.09 -16.01 -7.55
C TYR A 284 5.28 -16.33 -6.30
N LEU A 285 4.13 -15.66 -6.10
CA LEU A 285 3.29 -15.93 -4.93
C LEU A 285 2.75 -17.35 -4.95
N ARG A 286 2.39 -17.90 -6.12
CA ARG A 286 1.99 -19.31 -6.25
C ARG A 286 3.11 -20.27 -5.85
N LEU A 287 4.34 -20.00 -6.29
CA LEU A 287 5.49 -20.82 -5.92
C LEU A 287 5.77 -20.77 -4.41
N MET A 288 5.77 -19.57 -3.82
CA MET A 288 5.93 -19.39 -2.38
C MET A 288 4.82 -20.09 -1.59
N MET A 289 3.58 -20.03 -2.08
CA MET A 289 2.45 -20.73 -1.48
C MET A 289 2.65 -22.24 -1.50
N ALA A 290 2.99 -22.83 -2.64
CA ALA A 290 3.23 -24.26 -2.75
C ALA A 290 4.35 -24.73 -1.80
N HIS A 291 5.43 -23.94 -1.68
CA HIS A 291 6.50 -24.23 -0.73
C HIS A 291 6.03 -24.13 0.73
N ALA A 292 5.20 -23.14 1.06
CA ALA A 292 4.63 -22.98 2.40
C ALA A 292 3.63 -24.09 2.76
N GLU A 293 2.80 -24.53 1.82
CA GLU A 293 1.84 -25.64 1.99
C GLU A 293 2.56 -26.98 2.19
N ALA A 294 3.52 -27.29 1.33
CA ALA A 294 4.32 -28.51 1.47
C ALA A 294 4.97 -28.59 2.85
N ARG A 295 5.52 -27.46 3.32
CA ARG A 295 6.10 -27.34 4.66
C ARG A 295 5.08 -27.53 5.78
N PHE A 296 3.89 -26.96 5.65
CA PHE A 296 2.83 -27.09 6.66
C PHE A 296 2.33 -28.53 6.79
N GLU A 297 2.34 -29.28 5.68
CA GLU A 297 1.99 -30.69 5.60
C GLU A 297 3.16 -31.65 5.93
N ASP A 298 4.33 -31.12 6.30
CA ASP A 298 5.58 -31.86 6.49
C ASP A 298 6.00 -32.70 5.25
N SER A 299 5.62 -32.27 4.05
CA SER A 299 6.00 -32.92 2.77
C SER A 299 7.26 -32.30 2.17
N SER A 300 7.95 -33.08 1.33
CA SER A 300 9.15 -32.60 0.62
C SER A 300 8.76 -31.76 -0.59
N PHE A 301 9.43 -30.64 -0.80
CA PHE A 301 9.31 -29.81 -1.99
C PHE A 301 10.55 -29.99 -2.88
N THR A 302 10.38 -30.48 -4.10
CA THR A 302 11.47 -30.80 -5.03
C THR A 302 11.56 -29.81 -6.19
N GLU A 303 12.69 -29.85 -6.91
CA GLU A 303 12.88 -29.06 -8.14
C GLU A 303 11.84 -29.40 -9.23
N ASN A 304 11.35 -30.65 -9.25
CA ASN A 304 10.31 -31.05 -10.19
C ASN A 304 8.96 -30.42 -9.84
N ASP A 305 8.61 -30.40 -8.55
CA ASP A 305 7.39 -29.74 -8.07
C ASP A 305 7.43 -28.25 -8.39
N MET A 306 8.59 -27.61 -8.19
CA MET A 306 8.81 -26.23 -8.59
C MET A 306 8.56 -25.99 -10.08
N LYS A 307 9.16 -26.82 -10.97
CA LYS A 307 8.97 -26.71 -12.42
C LYS A 307 7.51 -26.90 -12.83
N GLU A 308 6.81 -27.83 -12.19
CA GLU A 308 5.39 -28.08 -12.45
C GLU A 308 4.52 -26.90 -12.03
N ILE A 309 4.68 -26.38 -10.81
CA ILE A 309 3.94 -25.21 -10.32
C ILE A 309 4.18 -23.98 -11.19
N LEU A 310 5.42 -23.76 -11.63
CA LEU A 310 5.76 -22.67 -12.54
C LEU A 310 5.05 -22.83 -13.89
N ARG A 311 5.13 -24.04 -14.49
CA ARG A 311 4.46 -24.34 -15.77
C ARG A 311 2.96 -24.09 -15.68
N GLU A 312 2.29 -24.64 -14.67
CA GLU A 312 0.86 -24.42 -14.44
C GLU A 312 0.52 -22.95 -14.16
N GLY A 313 1.42 -22.23 -13.48
CA GLY A 313 1.37 -20.79 -13.27
C GLY A 313 1.29 -20.03 -14.59
N PHE A 314 2.25 -20.29 -15.47
CA PHE A 314 2.35 -19.65 -16.77
C PHE A 314 1.19 -20.03 -17.70
N ASP A 315 0.79 -21.30 -17.77
CA ASP A 315 -0.32 -21.76 -18.61
C ASP A 315 -1.64 -21.11 -18.21
N LYS A 316 -1.89 -21.01 -16.89
CA LYS A 316 -3.07 -20.32 -16.36
C LYS A 316 -3.03 -18.83 -16.71
N CYS A 317 -1.89 -18.16 -16.54
CA CYS A 317 -1.73 -16.76 -16.94
C CYS A 317 -1.95 -16.54 -18.43
N GLN A 318 -1.37 -17.40 -19.27
CA GLN A 318 -1.50 -17.30 -20.72
C GLN A 318 -2.98 -17.42 -21.12
N THR A 319 -3.72 -18.33 -20.49
CA THR A 319 -5.15 -18.52 -20.72
C THR A 319 -5.95 -17.28 -20.30
N MET A 320 -5.69 -16.72 -19.11
CA MET A 320 -6.34 -15.49 -18.64
C MET A 320 -6.09 -14.32 -19.60
N LEU A 321 -4.85 -14.11 -20.02
CA LEU A 321 -4.47 -13.03 -20.94
C LEU A 321 -5.08 -13.21 -22.34
N LYS A 322 -5.08 -14.43 -22.90
CA LYS A 322 -5.74 -14.74 -24.18
C LYS A 322 -7.25 -14.49 -24.11
N ASN A 323 -7.90 -14.89 -23.04
CA ASN A 323 -9.34 -14.66 -22.84
C ASN A 323 -9.66 -13.16 -22.75
N ARG A 324 -8.82 -12.38 -22.07
CA ARG A 324 -8.97 -10.91 -22.01
C ARG A 324 -8.80 -10.28 -23.38
N LEU A 325 -7.77 -10.66 -24.14
CA LEU A 325 -7.55 -10.16 -25.50
C LEU A 325 -8.75 -10.47 -26.42
N ALA A 326 -9.28 -11.69 -26.35
CA ALA A 326 -10.47 -12.08 -27.12
C ALA A 326 -11.71 -11.25 -26.75
N ASN A 327 -11.87 -10.89 -25.47
CA ASN A 327 -12.99 -10.06 -25.01
C ASN A 327 -12.84 -8.59 -25.45
N VAL A 328 -11.65 -8.03 -25.42
CA VAL A 328 -11.37 -6.67 -25.94
C VAL A 328 -11.71 -6.61 -27.44
N ASN A 329 -11.28 -7.61 -28.22
CA ASN A 329 -11.58 -7.68 -29.64
C ASN A 329 -13.08 -7.77 -29.93
N LYS A 330 -13.85 -8.48 -29.09
CA LYS A 330 -15.33 -8.51 -29.22
C LYS A 330 -15.97 -7.15 -28.95
N ILE A 331 -15.48 -6.40 -27.96
CA ILE A 331 -16.02 -5.07 -27.63
C ILE A 331 -15.73 -4.10 -28.78
N ASN A 332 -14.51 -4.11 -29.33
CA ASN A 332 -14.14 -3.24 -30.45
C ASN A 332 -14.97 -3.52 -31.72
N VAL A 333 -15.32 -4.79 -32.00
CA VAL A 333 -16.20 -5.16 -33.13
C VAL A 333 -17.62 -4.59 -33.01
N TYR A 334 -18.09 -4.27 -31.79
CA TYR A 334 -19.38 -3.61 -31.58
C TYR A 334 -19.29 -2.07 -31.63
N ASP A 335 -18.11 -1.49 -31.45
CA ASP A 335 -17.90 -0.02 -31.38
C ASP A 335 -17.52 0.62 -32.73
N ASP A 336 -17.33 -0.20 -33.78
CA ASP A 336 -17.03 0.26 -35.15
C ASP A 336 -18.20 0.99 -35.87
N SER A 337 -19.27 1.36 -35.16
CA SER A 337 -20.39 2.14 -35.74
C SER A 337 -20.11 3.64 -35.88
N TRP A 338 -18.95 4.14 -35.42
CA TRP A 338 -18.53 5.53 -35.59
C TRP A 338 -17.06 5.61 -35.99
N THR A 339 -16.72 5.17 -37.20
CA THR A 339 -15.39 5.43 -37.78
C THR A 339 -15.40 6.72 -38.60
N LEU A 340 -14.37 7.56 -38.39
CA LEU A 340 -13.86 8.41 -39.46
C LEU A 340 -12.31 8.45 -39.44
N ASN A 341 -11.78 7.75 -40.45
CA ASN A 341 -10.54 7.94 -41.22
C ASN A 341 -9.15 7.59 -40.63
N GLU A 342 -8.68 6.43 -41.09
CA GLU A 342 -7.38 6.16 -41.76
C GLU A 342 -6.14 6.97 -41.37
N ALA A 343 -5.15 6.28 -40.80
CA ALA A 343 -3.86 5.99 -41.47
C ALA A 343 -2.83 5.44 -40.46
N ASN A 344 -2.54 4.14 -40.52
CA ASN A 344 -1.24 3.62 -40.95
C ASN A 344 -1.06 2.16 -40.54
N ASP A 345 -0.93 1.37 -41.60
CA ASP A 345 -0.41 0.03 -41.66
C ASP A 345 0.94 -0.06 -40.92
N THR A 346 1.02 -0.88 -39.88
CA THR A 346 2.28 -1.46 -39.42
C THR A 346 2.02 -2.91 -39.07
N SER A 347 2.45 -3.80 -39.96
CA SER A 347 2.45 -5.24 -39.72
C SER A 347 3.32 -5.54 -38.50
N TYR A 348 2.69 -6.04 -37.43
CA TYR A 348 3.43 -6.69 -36.35
C TYR A 348 3.84 -8.07 -36.86
N SER A 349 5.13 -8.22 -37.12
CA SER A 349 5.79 -9.49 -37.41
C SER A 349 5.54 -10.48 -36.26
N GLU A 350 5.40 -11.75 -36.63
CA GLU A 350 5.27 -12.91 -35.74
C GLU A 350 6.13 -12.79 -34.47
N PHE A 351 5.48 -12.93 -33.31
CA PHE A 351 6.15 -13.13 -32.03
C PHE A 351 6.97 -14.42 -32.09
N GLN A 352 8.29 -14.30 -32.33
CA GLN A 352 9.22 -15.41 -32.15
C GLN A 352 9.31 -15.75 -30.66
N THR A 353 8.91 -16.97 -30.32
CA THR A 353 8.92 -17.56 -28.98
C THR A 353 10.32 -17.86 -28.43
N ASP A 354 11.37 -17.60 -29.20
CA ASP A 354 12.72 -18.10 -28.92
C ASP A 354 13.63 -17.09 -28.17
N ASN A 355 13.12 -15.92 -27.80
CA ASN A 355 13.88 -14.89 -27.08
C ASN A 355 13.47 -14.68 -25.61
N LEU A 356 12.82 -15.65 -24.98
CA LEU A 356 12.74 -15.72 -23.51
C LEU A 356 14.03 -16.34 -22.96
N GLY A 357 15.13 -15.58 -23.05
CA GLY A 357 16.42 -15.89 -22.41
C GLY A 357 16.40 -15.89 -20.87
N ILE A 358 15.23 -16.03 -20.25
CA ILE A 358 15.07 -16.09 -18.79
C ILE A 358 15.46 -17.48 -18.25
N ALA A 359 15.43 -18.52 -19.09
CA ALA A 359 15.80 -19.88 -18.66
C ALA A 359 17.30 -20.04 -18.33
N ASN A 360 18.18 -19.18 -18.88
CA ASN A 360 19.64 -19.31 -18.73
C ASN A 360 20.31 -18.24 -17.86
N GLU A 361 19.59 -17.22 -17.38
CA GLU A 361 20.15 -16.16 -16.51
C GLU A 361 19.62 -16.17 -15.07
N VAL A 362 18.74 -17.11 -14.72
CA VAL A 362 18.08 -17.13 -13.42
C VAL A 362 18.72 -18.20 -12.53
N ASN A 363 19.93 -17.91 -12.07
CA ASN A 363 20.43 -18.51 -10.84
C ASN A 363 19.84 -17.72 -9.65
N ILE A 364 18.50 -17.76 -9.52
CA ILE A 364 17.82 -17.14 -8.36
C ILE A 364 17.99 -18.10 -7.18
N ASP A 365 18.85 -17.69 -6.27
CA ASP A 365 19.02 -18.31 -4.97
C ASP A 365 17.75 -18.07 -4.13
N PHE A 366 17.00 -19.15 -3.88
CA PHE A 366 15.80 -19.15 -3.02
C PHE A 366 16.14 -19.22 -1.53
N ASP A 367 17.42 -19.12 -1.17
CA ASP A 367 17.79 -18.83 0.20
C ASP A 367 17.29 -17.41 0.52
N PHE A 368 16.10 -17.33 1.14
CA PHE A 368 15.36 -16.12 1.56
C PHE A 368 16.20 -15.12 2.38
N LEU A 369 17.42 -15.52 2.69
CA LEU A 369 18.42 -14.85 3.45
C LEU A 369 19.32 -13.96 2.58
N SER A 370 19.51 -14.21 1.28
CA SER A 370 20.46 -13.40 0.49
C SER A 370 20.05 -11.92 0.44
N ASP A 371 20.99 -11.02 0.76
CA ASP A 371 20.75 -9.55 0.77
C ASP A 371 20.41 -8.99 -0.63
N GLN A 372 20.33 -9.86 -1.63
CA GLN A 372 19.99 -9.55 -3.03
C GLN A 372 18.49 -9.66 -3.32
N LEU A 373 17.69 -10.27 -2.44
CA LEU A 373 16.25 -10.48 -2.69
C LEU A 373 15.47 -9.17 -2.93
N PRO A 374 15.69 -8.05 -2.20
CA PRO A 374 15.03 -6.77 -2.50
C PRO A 374 15.35 -6.25 -3.90
N SER A 375 16.56 -6.50 -4.42
CA SER A 375 16.99 -6.06 -5.76
C SER A 375 16.49 -6.96 -6.90
N GLN A 376 16.12 -8.21 -6.60
CA GLN A 376 15.57 -9.17 -7.57
C GLN A 376 14.03 -9.06 -7.67
N TRP A 377 13.37 -8.59 -6.60
CA TRP A 377 11.91 -8.44 -6.51
C TRP A 377 11.40 -7.05 -6.91
N MET A 378 12.22 -6.01 -6.75
CA MET A 378 11.92 -4.69 -7.29
C MET A 378 12.39 -4.67 -8.75
N ASP A 379 11.51 -4.39 -9.71
CA ASP A 379 11.89 -4.23 -11.12
C ASP A 379 13.14 -3.32 -11.20
N GLN A 380 14.19 -3.79 -11.85
CA GLN A 380 15.45 -3.05 -12.08
C GLN A 380 15.28 -1.78 -12.93
N ASN A 381 14.05 -1.39 -13.27
CA ASN A 381 13.72 -0.19 -14.03
C ASN A 381 13.53 1.07 -13.16
N TRP A 382 13.92 1.03 -11.88
CA TRP A 382 13.75 2.14 -10.93
C TRP A 382 15.04 2.55 -10.22
N PHE A 383 16.20 2.42 -10.86
CA PHE A 383 17.42 3.10 -10.46
C PHE A 383 17.73 4.27 -11.39
#